data_AF-A0A1F5AWV3-F1
#
_entry.id   AF-A0A1F5AWV3-F1
#
_cell.length_a   1.000
_cell.length_b   1.000
_cell.length_c   1.000
_cell.angle_alpha   90.00
_cell.angle_beta   90.00
_cell.angle_gamma   90.00
#
_symmetry.space_group_name_H-M   'P 1'
#
loop_
_entity.id
_entity.type
_entity.pdbx_description
1 polymer ?
#
loop_
_entity_poly.entity_id
_entity_poly.type
_entity_poly.pdbx_seq_one_letter_code
_entity_poly.pdbx_strand_id
1 'polypeptide(L)'
;MNFAKKPDNDFRLFITTYFDRCRAECPKLEAVAGKWTFEDLIPGLSDFDTRFIFADGVGVEDWARMSSAVGRVHTALAKEAPRWARILEHLPGLNLTLAEMLDPRTYYPEARQWTYYLGDRKALGAIEDGLARKPWTPRDESFHLRKFATYFGPYLRGIDPPINIGPWENKYPLHSRFMHYFTPPVQSALSIVRQKGMRGKLAALRGAKEVFPHPEVIDLVLEAVDRHYEIPEYYAEPRLTEIERMLEKYLNDAYACLAGQVSLIEIDLADTPAKLKEKISAVAVDPRERFFEGAKFSRFMKGRLLFYAEEILWFEAAWLIRNELGRIVNNFYTLPLETFALARFGEKIPPETALERLRGDILPPDVCEGARKFVRTAQAPCEPGEEKAVARRVAEVFDPVLVMLETLGAELNRSNPAGP
;
A
#
# COMPACT_ATOMS: atom_id res chain seq x y z
N MET A 1 4.69 15.10 -30.34
CA MET A 1 5.09 13.97 -29.47
C MET A 1 4.50 12.70 -30.07
N ASN A 2 5.25 11.60 -30.13
CA ASN A 2 4.74 10.33 -30.69
C ASN A 2 4.32 9.40 -29.55
N PHE A 3 3.01 9.23 -29.34
CA PHE A 3 2.49 8.39 -28.26
C PHE A 3 2.36 6.93 -28.70
N ALA A 4 2.85 6.00 -27.89
CA ALA A 4 2.60 4.58 -28.11
C ALA A 4 1.11 4.27 -27.95
N LYS A 5 0.51 3.51 -28.86
CA LYS A 5 -0.92 3.15 -28.82
C LYS A 5 -1.28 2.47 -27.49
N LYS A 6 -2.47 2.78 -26.95
CA LYS A 6 -3.06 2.07 -25.80
C LYS A 6 -3.01 0.55 -26.00
N PRO A 7 -2.46 -0.24 -25.05
CA PRO A 7 -2.49 -1.69 -25.14
C PRO A 7 -3.87 -2.25 -24.78
N ASP A 8 -4.06 -3.53 -25.05
CA ASP A 8 -5.26 -4.25 -24.63
C ASP A 8 -5.38 -4.28 -23.09
N ASN A 9 -6.62 -4.30 -22.60
CA ASN A 9 -6.90 -4.35 -21.17
C ASN A 9 -6.83 -5.80 -20.65
N ASP A 10 -5.66 -6.17 -20.16
CA ASP A 10 -5.36 -7.52 -19.68
C ASP A 10 -5.70 -7.77 -18.20
N PHE A 11 -6.12 -6.76 -17.43
CA PHE A 11 -6.21 -6.87 -15.96
C PHE A 11 -7.12 -8.01 -15.48
N ARG A 12 -8.24 -8.26 -16.18
CA ARG A 12 -9.15 -9.36 -15.83
C ARG A 12 -8.53 -10.73 -16.10
N LEU A 13 -7.87 -10.88 -17.25
CA LEU A 13 -7.18 -12.12 -17.61
C LEU A 13 -6.03 -12.39 -16.64
N PHE A 14 -5.25 -11.34 -16.35
CA PHE A 14 -4.17 -11.38 -15.37
C PHE A 14 -4.68 -11.87 -14.00
N ILE A 15 -5.65 -11.17 -13.38
CA ILE A 15 -6.00 -11.47 -11.98
C ILE A 15 -6.63 -12.86 -11.83
N THR A 16 -7.35 -13.33 -12.86
CA THR A 16 -7.89 -14.70 -12.89
C THR A 16 -6.76 -15.72 -12.94
N THR A 17 -5.83 -15.54 -13.89
CA THR A 17 -4.67 -16.43 -14.04
C THR A 17 -3.80 -16.43 -12.78
N TYR A 18 -3.56 -15.25 -12.22
CA TYR A 18 -2.70 -15.08 -11.06
C TYR A 18 -3.32 -15.73 -9.82
N PHE A 19 -4.61 -15.49 -9.59
CA PHE A 19 -5.33 -16.11 -8.48
C PHE A 19 -5.35 -17.63 -8.58
N ASP A 20 -5.70 -18.18 -9.75
CA ASP A 20 -5.80 -19.64 -9.93
C ASP A 20 -4.45 -20.33 -9.69
N ARG A 21 -3.36 -19.77 -10.24
CA ARG A 21 -2.00 -20.32 -10.01
C ARG A 21 -1.54 -20.18 -8.56
N CYS A 22 -1.78 -19.03 -7.93
CA CYS A 22 -1.45 -18.86 -6.52
C CYS A 22 -2.27 -19.79 -5.62
N ARG A 23 -3.56 -20.01 -5.93
CA ARG A 23 -4.43 -20.90 -5.15
C ARG A 23 -4.03 -22.37 -5.29
N ALA A 24 -3.54 -22.78 -6.46
CA ALA A 24 -3.00 -24.13 -6.65
C ALA A 24 -1.81 -24.42 -5.73
N GLU A 25 -0.93 -23.45 -5.53
CA GLU A 25 0.23 -23.55 -4.63
C GLU A 25 -0.10 -23.28 -3.15
N CYS A 26 -1.17 -22.50 -2.90
CA CYS A 26 -1.60 -22.08 -1.58
C CYS A 26 -3.10 -22.41 -1.38
N PRO A 27 -3.47 -23.67 -1.06
CA PRO A 27 -4.88 -24.09 -0.97
C PRO A 27 -5.72 -23.33 0.05
N LYS A 28 -5.08 -22.69 1.06
CA LYS A 28 -5.73 -21.83 2.05
C LYS A 28 -6.10 -20.43 1.51
N LEU A 29 -5.71 -20.08 0.28
CA LEU A 29 -6.08 -18.81 -0.36
C LEU A 29 -7.57 -18.85 -0.72
N GLU A 30 -8.38 -18.03 -0.05
CA GLU A 30 -9.84 -18.03 -0.20
C GLU A 30 -10.32 -16.96 -1.17
N ALA A 31 -9.70 -15.78 -1.18
CA ALA A 31 -10.10 -14.69 -2.06
C ALA A 31 -8.94 -13.78 -2.46
N VAL A 32 -9.14 -13.07 -3.56
CA VAL A 32 -8.27 -12.00 -4.04
C VAL A 32 -9.06 -10.71 -4.19
N ALA A 33 -8.46 -9.65 -3.69
CA ALA A 33 -8.91 -8.30 -3.89
C ALA A 33 -7.79 -7.46 -4.54
N GLY A 34 -8.17 -6.30 -5.07
CA GLY A 34 -7.22 -5.27 -5.48
C GLY A 34 -7.64 -3.93 -4.93
N LYS A 35 -6.68 -3.02 -4.82
CA LYS A 35 -6.94 -1.66 -4.30
C LYS A 35 -7.94 -0.87 -5.16
N TRP A 36 -7.97 -1.13 -6.46
CA TRP A 36 -8.75 -0.37 -7.44
C TRP A 36 -9.74 -1.27 -8.17
N THR A 37 -10.75 -0.66 -8.82
CA THR A 37 -11.65 -1.36 -9.75
C THR A 37 -10.99 -1.49 -11.13
N PHE A 38 -11.49 -2.34 -12.02
CA PHE A 38 -10.95 -2.44 -13.38
C PHE A 38 -11.02 -1.13 -14.18
N GLU A 39 -11.98 -0.26 -13.88
CA GLU A 39 -12.13 1.03 -14.55
C GLU A 39 -10.99 2.00 -14.20
N ASP A 40 -10.42 1.86 -13.00
CA ASP A 40 -9.34 2.71 -12.49
C ASP A 40 -7.94 2.27 -12.98
N LEU A 41 -7.84 1.05 -13.51
CA LEU A 41 -6.57 0.45 -13.92
C LEU A 41 -6.31 0.80 -15.39
N ILE A 42 -5.28 1.60 -15.63
CA ILE A 42 -4.97 2.14 -16.94
C ILE A 42 -4.00 1.22 -17.68
N PRO A 43 -4.39 0.58 -18.81
CA PRO A 43 -3.55 -0.38 -19.52
C PRO A 43 -2.17 0.21 -19.89
N GLY A 44 -1.11 -0.53 -19.60
CA GLY A 44 0.28 -0.11 -19.86
C GLY A 44 0.87 0.88 -18.85
N LEU A 45 0.07 1.44 -17.94
CA LEU A 45 0.53 2.46 -16.97
C LEU A 45 0.31 2.06 -15.51
N SER A 46 -0.77 1.34 -15.20
CA SER A 46 -1.07 0.90 -13.84
C SER A 46 -0.45 -0.46 -13.55
N ASP A 47 0.17 -0.56 -12.38
CA ASP A 47 0.45 -1.81 -11.71
C ASP A 47 -0.84 -2.39 -11.07
N PHE A 48 -0.75 -3.59 -10.51
CA PHE A 48 -1.88 -4.21 -9.82
C PHE A 48 -1.57 -4.48 -8.34
N ASP A 49 -2.03 -3.55 -7.50
CA ASP A 49 -2.04 -3.63 -6.05
C ASP A 49 -2.90 -4.78 -5.51
N THR A 50 -2.38 -6.01 -5.56
CA THR A 50 -3.09 -7.22 -5.13
C THR A 50 -3.16 -7.32 -3.60
N ARG A 51 -4.24 -7.94 -3.10
CA ARG A 51 -4.49 -8.27 -1.69
C ARG A 51 -5.01 -9.71 -1.64
N PHE A 52 -4.42 -10.56 -0.81
CA PHE A 52 -4.90 -11.92 -0.63
C PHE A 52 -5.57 -12.09 0.73
N ILE A 53 -6.69 -12.82 0.72
CA ILE A 53 -7.44 -13.20 1.91
C ILE A 53 -7.39 -14.72 2.02
N PHE A 54 -6.87 -15.19 3.14
CA PHE A 54 -6.69 -16.60 3.44
C PHE A 54 -7.73 -17.08 4.45
N ALA A 55 -7.94 -18.39 4.47
CA ALA A 55 -8.68 -19.06 5.51
C ALA A 55 -8.08 -18.77 6.90
N ASP A 56 -8.89 -18.93 7.93
CA ASP A 56 -8.40 -18.89 9.30
C ASP A 56 -7.49 -20.09 9.61
N GLY A 57 -6.72 -19.98 10.71
CA GLY A 57 -5.77 -21.03 11.11
C GLY A 57 -4.54 -21.12 10.20
N VAL A 58 -4.20 -20.04 9.50
CA VAL A 58 -2.87 -19.87 8.88
C VAL A 58 -1.87 -19.52 9.97
N GLY A 59 -0.88 -20.39 10.17
CA GLY A 59 0.21 -20.16 11.10
C GLY A 59 1.41 -19.44 10.48
N VAL A 60 2.38 -19.08 11.30
CA VAL A 60 3.64 -18.46 10.87
C VAL A 60 4.39 -19.28 9.82
N GLU A 61 4.46 -20.60 10.00
CA GLU A 61 5.11 -21.49 9.03
C GLU A 61 4.38 -21.52 7.69
N ASP A 62 3.05 -21.46 7.72
CA ASP A 62 2.25 -21.35 6.50
C ASP A 62 2.56 -20.03 5.77
N TRP A 63 2.62 -18.90 6.50
CA TRP A 63 2.98 -17.61 5.90
C TRP A 63 4.34 -17.65 5.21
N ALA A 64 5.36 -18.22 5.85
CA ALA A 64 6.70 -18.33 5.27
C ALA A 64 6.71 -19.20 3.98
N ARG A 65 6.01 -20.34 3.99
CA ARG A 65 5.87 -21.21 2.81
C ARG A 65 5.11 -20.51 1.68
N MET A 66 3.97 -19.89 2.00
CA MET A 66 3.11 -19.22 1.03
C MET A 66 3.79 -17.99 0.42
N SER A 67 4.54 -17.22 1.21
CA SER A 67 5.38 -16.10 0.73
C SER A 67 6.31 -16.55 -0.39
N SER A 68 7.04 -17.64 -0.16
CA SER A 68 7.96 -18.21 -1.15
C SER A 68 7.22 -18.77 -2.37
N ALA A 69 6.08 -19.44 -2.16
CA ALA A 69 5.28 -20.02 -3.23
C ALA A 69 4.67 -18.95 -4.16
N VAL A 70 4.07 -17.92 -3.59
CA VAL A 70 3.52 -16.79 -4.34
C VAL A 70 4.62 -16.04 -5.08
N GLY A 71 5.81 -15.88 -4.47
CA GLY A 71 6.98 -15.33 -5.16
C GLY A 71 7.36 -16.15 -6.40
N ARG A 72 7.39 -17.48 -6.31
CA ARG A 72 7.67 -18.34 -7.48
C ARG A 72 6.62 -18.22 -8.57
N VAL A 73 5.33 -18.21 -8.22
CA VAL A 73 4.24 -18.03 -9.19
C VAL A 73 4.36 -16.67 -9.88
N HIS A 74 4.64 -15.62 -9.12
CA HIS A 74 4.81 -14.27 -9.62
C HIS A 74 6.01 -14.18 -10.59
N THR A 75 7.16 -14.75 -10.21
CA THR A 75 8.35 -14.88 -11.09
C THR A 75 8.04 -15.64 -12.38
N ALA A 76 7.36 -16.78 -12.29
CA ALA A 76 7.03 -17.59 -13.45
C ALA A 76 6.15 -16.82 -14.44
N LEU A 77 5.11 -16.14 -13.94
CA LEU A 77 4.25 -15.30 -14.77
C LEU A 77 5.01 -14.12 -15.39
N ALA A 78 5.91 -13.47 -14.65
CA ALA A 78 6.71 -12.38 -15.18
C ALA A 78 7.67 -12.85 -16.30
N LYS A 79 8.18 -14.08 -16.22
CA LYS A 79 9.00 -14.74 -17.25
C LYS A 79 8.18 -15.20 -18.46
N GLU A 80 6.96 -15.67 -18.25
CA GLU A 80 6.07 -16.17 -19.32
C GLU A 80 5.34 -15.06 -20.08
N ALA A 81 5.04 -13.94 -19.43
CA ALA A 81 4.20 -12.87 -19.97
C ALA A 81 4.83 -11.48 -19.81
N PRO A 82 5.81 -11.10 -20.67
CA PRO A 82 6.45 -9.78 -20.62
C PRO A 82 5.47 -8.60 -20.65
N ARG A 83 4.33 -8.76 -21.33
CA ARG A 83 3.26 -7.75 -21.39
C ARG A 83 2.65 -7.39 -20.03
N TRP A 84 2.85 -8.22 -19.01
CA TRP A 84 2.39 -7.98 -17.64
C TRP A 84 3.47 -7.39 -16.74
N ALA A 85 4.63 -6.98 -17.26
CA ALA A 85 5.73 -6.44 -16.45
C ALA A 85 5.28 -5.32 -15.49
N ARG A 86 4.52 -4.33 -15.99
CA ARG A 86 3.96 -3.27 -15.14
C ARG A 86 2.94 -3.81 -14.13
N ILE A 87 2.05 -4.70 -14.56
CA ILE A 87 1.00 -5.29 -13.71
C ILE A 87 1.63 -6.07 -12.53
N LEU A 88 2.73 -6.78 -12.80
CA LEU A 88 3.52 -7.60 -11.89
C LEU A 88 4.66 -6.81 -11.20
N GLU A 89 4.58 -5.48 -11.13
CA GLU A 89 5.65 -4.69 -10.48
C GLU A 89 5.84 -5.06 -9.01
N HIS A 90 4.75 -5.41 -8.33
CA HIS A 90 4.73 -5.76 -6.91
C HIS A 90 3.97 -7.06 -6.64
N LEU A 91 4.50 -7.88 -5.74
CA LEU A 91 3.74 -8.95 -5.11
C LEU A 91 2.56 -8.38 -4.27
N PRO A 92 1.55 -9.21 -3.92
CA PRO A 92 0.47 -8.82 -3.04
C PRO A 92 0.96 -8.11 -1.77
N GLY A 93 0.48 -6.87 -1.58
CA GLY A 93 1.01 -5.97 -0.57
C GLY A 93 0.55 -6.30 0.85
N LEU A 94 -0.76 -6.44 1.05
CA LEU A 94 -1.35 -6.77 2.35
C LEU A 94 -2.08 -8.11 2.25
N ASN A 95 -1.79 -9.01 3.19
CA ASN A 95 -2.28 -10.38 3.21
C ASN A 95 -2.90 -10.66 4.58
N LEU A 96 -4.15 -11.12 4.60
CA LEU A 96 -4.97 -11.23 5.81
C LEU A 96 -5.61 -12.62 5.89
N THR A 97 -5.95 -13.09 7.08
CA THR A 97 -7.00 -14.10 7.23
C THR A 97 -8.39 -13.46 7.20
N LEU A 98 -9.42 -14.28 6.99
CA LEU A 98 -10.82 -13.82 7.07
C LEU A 98 -11.16 -13.25 8.45
N ALA A 99 -10.70 -13.88 9.54
CA ALA A 99 -10.87 -13.36 10.90
C ALA A 99 -10.21 -11.99 11.09
N GLU A 100 -8.97 -11.79 10.63
CA GLU A 100 -8.29 -10.48 10.75
C GLU A 100 -8.95 -9.37 9.95
N MET A 101 -9.57 -9.73 8.83
CA MET A 101 -10.31 -8.82 7.97
C MET A 101 -11.60 -8.32 8.64
N LEU A 102 -12.24 -9.18 9.44
CA LEU A 102 -13.51 -8.90 10.10
C LEU A 102 -13.37 -8.42 11.55
N ASP A 103 -12.21 -8.65 12.19
CA ASP A 103 -11.98 -8.25 13.57
C ASP A 103 -11.87 -6.72 13.70
N PRO A 104 -12.71 -6.07 14.55
CA PRO A 104 -12.65 -4.64 14.79
C PRO A 104 -11.28 -4.12 15.25
N ARG A 105 -10.50 -4.93 15.97
CA ARG A 105 -9.19 -4.56 16.53
C ARG A 105 -8.14 -4.43 15.43
N THR A 106 -8.17 -5.36 14.47
CA THR A 106 -7.23 -5.39 13.35
C THR A 106 -7.78 -4.75 12.08
N TYR A 107 -8.97 -4.13 12.13
CA TYR A 107 -9.61 -3.48 11.00
C TYR A 107 -8.67 -2.55 10.23
N TYR A 108 -8.65 -2.64 8.90
CA TYR A 108 -7.83 -1.76 8.06
C TYR A 108 -8.73 -0.85 7.20
N PRO A 109 -8.72 0.48 7.43
CA PRO A 109 -9.64 1.39 6.72
C PRO A 109 -9.60 1.32 5.19
N GLU A 110 -8.43 1.08 4.58
CA GLU A 110 -8.31 0.96 3.12
C GLU A 110 -9.18 -0.18 2.56
N ALA A 111 -9.53 -1.18 3.37
CA ALA A 111 -10.26 -2.36 2.92
C ALA A 111 -11.68 -2.07 2.40
N ARG A 112 -12.23 -0.90 2.76
CA ARG A 112 -13.49 -0.38 2.18
C ARG A 112 -13.34 0.09 0.74
N GLN A 113 -12.12 0.49 0.36
CA GLN A 113 -11.79 0.97 -0.98
C GLN A 113 -11.46 -0.17 -1.94
N TRP A 114 -11.26 -1.40 -1.45
CA TRP A 114 -10.87 -2.54 -2.27
C TRP A 114 -12.02 -3.07 -3.13
N THR A 115 -11.64 -3.70 -4.23
CA THR A 115 -12.51 -4.49 -5.10
C THR A 115 -12.19 -5.97 -4.90
N TYR A 116 -13.20 -6.76 -4.54
CA TYR A 116 -13.08 -8.20 -4.37
C TYR A 116 -13.39 -8.89 -5.69
N TYR A 117 -12.38 -9.49 -6.32
CA TYR A 117 -12.46 -9.95 -7.71
C TYR A 117 -12.93 -11.39 -7.81
N LEU A 118 -12.26 -12.28 -7.08
CA LEU A 118 -12.45 -13.73 -7.14
C LEU A 118 -12.28 -14.31 -5.74
N GLY A 119 -12.97 -15.42 -5.47
CA GLY A 119 -12.83 -16.12 -4.20
C GLY A 119 -14.01 -17.02 -3.87
N ASP A 120 -13.90 -17.69 -2.73
CA ASP A 120 -15.01 -18.43 -2.13
C ASP A 120 -16.20 -17.50 -1.86
N ARG A 121 -17.40 -17.94 -2.25
CA ARG A 121 -18.61 -17.11 -2.18
C ARG A 121 -19.02 -16.79 -0.74
N LYS A 122 -18.81 -17.72 0.19
CA LYS A 122 -19.12 -17.51 1.60
C LYS A 122 -18.15 -16.51 2.22
N ALA A 123 -16.86 -16.65 1.93
CA ALA A 123 -15.83 -15.70 2.38
C ALA A 123 -16.11 -14.28 1.85
N LEU A 124 -16.37 -14.14 0.55
CA LEU A 124 -16.69 -12.86 -0.08
C LEU A 124 -17.94 -12.21 0.53
N GLY A 125 -19.03 -12.98 0.68
CA GLY A 125 -20.26 -12.49 1.31
C GLY A 125 -20.04 -12.01 2.74
N ALA A 126 -19.26 -12.75 3.54
CA ALA A 126 -18.93 -12.35 4.90
C ALA A 126 -18.14 -11.03 4.96
N ILE A 127 -17.17 -10.85 4.04
CA ILE A 127 -16.39 -9.61 3.94
C ILE A 127 -17.28 -8.43 3.55
N GLU A 128 -18.11 -8.59 2.52
CA GLU A 128 -18.99 -7.52 2.02
C GLU A 128 -20.00 -7.10 3.11
N ASP A 129 -20.66 -8.06 3.74
CA ASP A 129 -21.60 -7.81 4.84
C ASP A 129 -20.91 -7.15 6.05
N GLY A 130 -19.74 -7.65 6.43
CA GLY A 130 -18.97 -7.12 7.56
C GLY A 130 -18.55 -5.67 7.35
N LEU A 131 -18.02 -5.35 6.16
CA LEU A 131 -17.61 -3.99 5.82
C LEU A 131 -18.79 -3.02 5.67
N ALA A 132 -19.92 -3.50 5.13
CA ALA A 132 -21.12 -2.70 4.94
C ALA A 132 -21.77 -2.28 6.28
N ARG A 133 -21.73 -3.14 7.30
CA ARG A 133 -22.31 -2.87 8.62
C ARG A 133 -21.46 -1.97 9.51
N LYS A 134 -20.17 -1.82 9.20
CA LYS A 134 -19.25 -1.08 10.07
C LYS A 134 -19.60 0.43 10.05
N PRO A 135 -19.59 1.14 11.18
CA PRO A 135 -19.74 2.59 11.16
C PRO A 135 -18.48 3.28 10.64
N TRP A 136 -18.57 4.56 10.28
CA TRP A 136 -17.41 5.43 10.15
C TRP A 136 -16.84 5.73 11.55
N THR A 137 -15.52 5.72 11.68
CA THR A 137 -14.84 5.88 12.97
C THR A 137 -13.68 6.89 12.87
N PRO A 138 -13.16 7.38 14.01
CA PRO A 138 -11.94 8.19 14.01
C PRO A 138 -10.75 7.52 13.31
N ARG A 139 -10.68 6.18 13.29
CA ARG A 139 -9.65 5.44 12.57
C ARG A 139 -9.75 5.63 11.05
N ASP A 140 -10.97 5.64 10.51
CA ASP A 140 -11.21 5.91 9.10
C ASP A 140 -10.83 7.36 8.75
N GLU A 141 -11.23 8.32 9.59
CA GLU A 141 -10.87 9.74 9.43
C GLU A 141 -9.35 9.93 9.45
N SER A 142 -8.65 9.34 10.43
CA SER A 142 -7.18 9.42 10.53
C SER A 142 -6.48 8.87 9.30
N PHE A 143 -6.93 7.71 8.80
CA PHE A 143 -6.39 7.11 7.58
C PHE A 143 -6.54 8.05 6.37
N HIS A 144 -7.73 8.61 6.18
CA HIS A 144 -7.99 9.50 5.04
C HIS A 144 -7.26 10.84 5.15
N LEU A 145 -7.17 11.43 6.36
CA LEU A 145 -6.37 12.63 6.61
C LEU A 145 -4.89 12.41 6.32
N ARG A 146 -4.31 11.29 6.79
CA ARG A 146 -2.92 10.91 6.50
C ARG A 146 -2.68 10.80 5.00
N LYS A 147 -3.55 10.07 4.29
CA LYS A 147 -3.48 9.91 2.84
C LYS A 147 -3.64 11.24 2.09
N PHE A 148 -4.51 12.14 2.57
CA PHE A 148 -4.64 13.49 2.02
C PHE A 148 -3.32 14.27 2.18
N ALA A 149 -2.77 14.30 3.39
CA ALA A 149 -1.57 15.06 3.71
C ALA A 149 -0.28 14.53 3.05
N THR A 150 -0.24 13.26 2.64
CA THR A 150 0.89 12.71 1.88
C THR A 150 1.15 13.50 0.58
N TYR A 151 0.08 13.91 -0.11
CA TYR A 151 0.14 14.55 -1.43
C TYR A 151 -0.47 15.95 -1.44
N PHE A 152 -0.71 16.54 -0.27
CA PHE A 152 -1.18 17.91 -0.16
C PHE A 152 -0.03 18.90 -0.46
N GLY A 153 -0.24 19.78 -1.44
CA GLY A 153 0.72 20.80 -1.86
C GLY A 153 1.15 20.70 -3.32
N PRO A 154 2.22 21.42 -3.71
CA PRO A 154 2.74 21.42 -5.08
C PRO A 154 3.21 20.03 -5.52
N TYR A 155 2.95 19.68 -6.78
CA TYR A 155 3.45 18.44 -7.37
C TYR A 155 4.99 18.35 -7.29
N LEU A 156 5.48 17.27 -6.71
CA LEU A 156 6.91 17.00 -6.62
C LEU A 156 7.36 16.23 -7.86
N ARG A 157 7.95 16.93 -8.83
CA ARG A 157 8.45 16.31 -10.08
C ARG A 157 9.48 15.22 -9.76
N GLY A 158 9.24 14.01 -10.27
CA GLY A 158 10.12 12.85 -10.06
C GLY A 158 9.84 12.05 -8.79
N ILE A 159 8.77 12.35 -8.03
CA ILE A 159 8.38 11.59 -6.83
C ILE A 159 8.10 10.10 -7.12
N ASP A 160 7.70 9.79 -8.35
CA ASP A 160 7.24 8.48 -8.79
C ASP A 160 7.88 8.20 -10.17
N PRO A 161 8.93 7.35 -10.22
CA PRO A 161 9.66 7.07 -11.45
C PRO A 161 8.91 6.07 -12.36
N PRO A 162 9.09 6.13 -13.69
CA PRO A 162 8.42 5.26 -14.65
C PRO A 162 9.08 3.87 -14.71
N ILE A 163 8.88 3.04 -13.68
CA ILE A 163 9.45 1.69 -13.62
C ILE A 163 8.57 0.70 -14.40
N ASN A 164 9.20 -0.16 -15.21
CA ASN A 164 8.54 -1.23 -15.97
C ASN A 164 7.36 -0.78 -16.87
N ILE A 165 7.31 0.50 -17.26
CA ILE A 165 6.25 1.08 -18.12
C ILE A 165 6.47 0.73 -19.61
N GLY A 166 7.70 0.43 -20.02
CA GLY A 166 8.02 0.09 -21.41
C GLY A 166 7.67 1.22 -22.38
N PRO A 167 7.02 0.95 -23.53
CA PRO A 167 6.81 1.95 -24.58
C PRO A 167 5.88 3.11 -24.20
N TRP A 168 5.17 3.02 -23.07
CA TRP A 168 4.25 4.06 -22.60
C TRP A 168 4.89 5.05 -21.63
N GLU A 169 6.22 5.01 -21.44
CA GLU A 169 6.94 5.88 -20.51
C GLU A 169 6.64 7.37 -20.76
N ASN A 170 6.51 7.77 -22.03
CA ASN A 170 6.19 9.14 -22.41
C ASN A 170 4.79 9.62 -21.97
N LYS A 171 3.92 8.71 -21.53
CA LYS A 171 2.60 9.04 -20.96
C LYS A 171 2.64 9.18 -19.44
N TYR A 172 3.59 8.50 -18.79
CA TYR A 172 3.67 8.38 -17.33
C TYR A 172 3.71 9.72 -16.57
N PRO A 173 4.37 10.80 -17.07
CA PRO A 173 4.39 12.07 -16.36
C PRO A 173 3.00 12.65 -16.04
N LEU A 174 2.03 12.53 -16.95
CA LEU A 174 0.66 12.97 -16.66
C LEU A 174 -0.12 11.95 -15.82
N HIS A 175 0.10 10.65 -16.07
CA HIS A 175 -0.49 9.60 -15.23
C HIS A 175 -0.12 9.77 -13.76
N SER A 176 1.16 10.02 -13.46
CA SER A 176 1.64 10.22 -12.10
C SER A 176 1.00 11.46 -11.45
N ARG A 177 0.99 12.61 -12.13
CA ARG A 177 0.33 13.83 -11.65
C ARG A 177 -1.14 13.61 -11.32
N PHE A 178 -1.89 13.07 -12.26
CA PHE A 178 -3.33 12.97 -12.14
C PHE A 178 -3.75 11.81 -11.22
N MET A 179 -3.19 10.61 -11.41
CA MET A 179 -3.68 9.40 -10.75
C MET A 179 -2.89 9.01 -9.50
N HIS A 180 -1.61 9.35 -9.38
CA HIS A 180 -0.79 9.02 -8.20
C HIS A 180 -0.66 10.18 -7.22
N TYR A 181 -0.66 11.42 -7.69
CA TYR A 181 -0.50 12.60 -6.83
C TYR A 181 -1.82 13.29 -6.50
N PHE A 182 -2.61 13.66 -7.52
CA PHE A 182 -3.83 14.46 -7.34
C PHE A 182 -5.06 13.65 -6.90
N THR A 183 -5.34 12.51 -7.55
CA THR A 183 -6.57 11.77 -7.25
C THR A 183 -6.63 11.16 -5.83
N PRO A 184 -5.53 10.63 -5.25
CA PRO A 184 -5.58 10.06 -3.89
C PRO A 184 -6.06 11.03 -2.79
N PRO A 185 -5.58 12.28 -2.68
CA PRO A 185 -6.13 13.24 -1.72
C PRO A 185 -7.58 13.61 -2.05
N VAL A 186 -7.97 13.79 -3.32
CA VAL A 186 -9.37 14.04 -3.69
C VAL A 186 -10.29 12.91 -3.22
N GLN A 187 -9.89 11.65 -3.43
CA GLN A 187 -10.63 10.48 -2.95
C GLN A 187 -10.75 10.46 -1.42
N SER A 188 -9.68 10.80 -0.71
CA SER A 188 -9.71 10.88 0.76
C SER A 188 -10.60 12.00 1.26
N ALA A 189 -10.51 13.20 0.69
CA ALA A 189 -11.36 14.32 1.04
C ALA A 189 -12.84 13.97 0.85
N LEU A 190 -13.20 13.38 -0.30
CA LEU A 190 -14.57 12.94 -0.54
C LEU A 190 -15.03 11.88 0.46
N SER A 191 -14.14 10.94 0.82
CA SER A 191 -14.46 9.89 1.80
C SER A 191 -14.76 10.47 3.18
N ILE A 192 -14.03 11.51 3.58
CA ILE A 192 -14.26 12.25 4.84
C ILE A 192 -15.62 12.96 4.80
N VAL A 193 -15.89 13.78 3.77
CA VAL A 193 -17.14 14.54 3.65
C VAL A 193 -18.36 13.62 3.62
N ARG A 194 -18.25 12.45 2.96
CA ARG A 194 -19.34 11.47 2.88
C ARG A 194 -19.37 10.50 4.07
N GLN A 195 -18.38 10.55 4.96
CA GLN A 195 -18.16 9.58 6.04
C GLN A 195 -18.25 8.12 5.55
N LYS A 196 -17.68 7.87 4.37
CA LYS A 196 -17.73 6.58 3.69
C LYS A 196 -16.51 6.39 2.81
N GLY A 197 -15.84 5.25 2.94
CA GLY A 197 -14.72 4.90 2.07
C GLY A 197 -15.15 4.81 0.61
N MET A 198 -14.66 5.73 -0.23
CA MET A 198 -14.95 5.72 -1.66
C MET A 198 -14.14 4.63 -2.35
N ARG A 199 -14.83 3.71 -3.05
CA ARG A 199 -14.23 2.64 -3.85
C ARG A 199 -13.95 3.16 -5.25
N GLY A 200 -12.68 3.07 -5.66
CA GLY A 200 -12.21 3.51 -6.97
C GLY A 200 -11.87 5.00 -7.06
N LYS A 201 -10.93 5.32 -7.94
CA LYS A 201 -10.41 6.67 -8.21
C LYS A 201 -11.37 7.45 -9.10
N LEU A 202 -11.84 6.86 -10.20
CA LEU A 202 -12.74 7.53 -11.14
C LEU A 202 -14.11 7.82 -10.53
N ALA A 203 -14.65 6.88 -9.76
CA ALA A 203 -15.89 7.10 -9.00
C ALA A 203 -15.73 8.26 -7.99
N ALA A 204 -14.55 8.37 -7.35
CA ALA A 204 -14.27 9.47 -6.44
C ALA A 204 -14.11 10.81 -7.16
N LEU A 205 -13.46 10.85 -8.33
CA LEU A 205 -13.39 12.05 -9.16
C LEU A 205 -14.80 12.50 -9.58
N ARG A 206 -15.66 11.59 -10.07
CA ARG A 206 -17.05 11.91 -10.42
C ARG A 206 -17.83 12.47 -9.24
N GLY A 207 -17.74 11.83 -8.08
CA GLY A 207 -18.40 12.33 -6.85
C GLY A 207 -17.82 13.64 -6.33
N ALA A 208 -16.54 13.93 -6.59
CA ALA A 208 -15.90 15.18 -6.21
C ALA A 208 -16.49 16.38 -6.95
N LYS A 209 -16.91 16.22 -8.21
CA LYS A 209 -17.59 17.27 -9.00
C LYS A 209 -18.86 17.81 -8.33
N GLU A 210 -19.54 16.97 -7.55
CA GLU A 210 -20.80 17.31 -6.89
C GLU A 210 -20.59 18.00 -5.53
N VAL A 211 -19.38 17.89 -4.96
CA VAL A 211 -19.10 18.23 -3.56
C VAL A 211 -18.10 19.37 -3.43
N PHE A 212 -17.08 19.39 -4.28
CA PHE A 212 -15.99 20.34 -4.21
C PHE A 212 -16.09 21.39 -5.33
N PRO A 213 -15.50 22.59 -5.14
CA PRO A 213 -15.47 23.60 -6.18
C PRO A 213 -14.61 23.16 -7.38
N HIS A 214 -14.67 23.94 -8.46
CA HIS A 214 -13.84 23.75 -9.66
C HIS A 214 -14.03 22.40 -10.39
N PRO A 215 -15.28 22.00 -10.73
CA PRO A 215 -15.55 20.76 -11.44
C PRO A 215 -14.79 20.64 -12.78
N GLU A 216 -14.42 21.77 -13.41
CA GLU A 216 -13.62 21.83 -14.62
C GLU A 216 -12.21 21.22 -14.48
N VAL A 217 -11.62 21.26 -13.27
CA VAL A 217 -10.32 20.61 -13.00
C VAL A 217 -10.46 19.10 -13.00
N ILE A 218 -11.58 18.59 -12.47
CA ILE A 218 -11.89 17.17 -12.51
C ILE A 218 -12.18 16.72 -13.95
N ASP A 219 -12.91 17.52 -14.73
CA ASP A 219 -13.17 17.22 -16.13
C ASP A 219 -11.89 17.14 -16.95
N LEU A 220 -10.93 18.03 -16.71
CA LEU A 220 -9.59 17.97 -17.30
C LEU A 220 -8.89 16.64 -17.00
N VAL A 221 -8.95 16.17 -15.75
CA VAL A 221 -8.32 14.90 -15.35
C VAL A 221 -9.01 13.71 -16.03
N LEU A 222 -10.35 13.68 -16.01
CA LEU A 222 -11.12 12.60 -16.62
C LEU A 222 -10.92 12.55 -18.15
N GLU A 223 -10.87 13.70 -18.82
CA GLU A 223 -10.55 13.78 -20.25
C GLU A 223 -9.15 13.23 -20.53
N ALA A 224 -8.16 13.60 -19.72
CA ALA A 224 -6.81 13.08 -19.87
C ALA A 224 -6.74 11.56 -19.70
N VAL A 225 -7.51 10.98 -18.77
CA VAL A 225 -7.60 9.52 -18.62
C VAL A 225 -8.28 8.87 -19.82
N ASP A 226 -9.39 9.43 -20.29
CA ASP A 226 -10.16 8.89 -21.43
C ASP A 226 -9.33 8.88 -22.72
N ARG A 227 -8.61 9.98 -22.97
CA ARG A 227 -7.63 10.11 -24.07
C ARG A 227 -6.34 9.33 -23.82
N HIS A 228 -6.26 8.56 -22.74
CA HIS A 228 -5.09 7.76 -22.37
C HIS A 228 -3.78 8.57 -22.36
N TYR A 229 -3.91 9.81 -21.87
CA TYR A 229 -2.89 10.85 -21.77
C TYR A 229 -2.28 11.29 -23.11
N GLU A 230 -2.95 11.05 -24.24
CA GLU A 230 -2.50 11.45 -25.58
C GLU A 230 -2.87 12.92 -25.88
N ILE A 231 -2.28 13.83 -25.08
CA ILE A 231 -2.55 15.27 -25.11
C ILE A 231 -1.22 16.04 -25.17
N PRO A 232 -0.60 16.21 -26.36
CA PRO A 232 0.74 16.78 -26.49
C PRO A 232 0.94 18.12 -25.76
N GLU A 233 -0.07 18.98 -25.80
CA GLU A 233 -0.09 20.30 -25.19
C GLU A 233 0.04 20.26 -23.66
N TYR A 234 -0.36 19.18 -23.00
CA TYR A 234 -0.24 19.06 -21.54
C TYR A 234 1.17 18.70 -21.08
N TYR A 235 2.04 18.26 -21.99
CA TYR A 235 3.45 17.96 -21.68
C TYR A 235 4.38 19.15 -21.88
N ALA A 236 3.91 20.21 -22.54
CA ALA A 236 4.73 21.37 -22.88
C ALA A 236 4.63 22.46 -21.81
N GLU A 237 5.72 23.19 -21.60
CA GLU A 237 5.70 24.42 -20.81
C GLU A 237 5.19 25.59 -21.67
N PRO A 238 4.46 26.57 -21.10
CA PRO A 238 4.14 26.73 -19.67
C PRO A 238 2.93 25.92 -19.19
N ARG A 239 2.22 25.24 -20.11
CA ARG A 239 0.94 24.58 -19.84
C ARG A 239 1.02 23.50 -18.76
N LEU A 240 2.10 22.71 -18.73
CA LEU A 240 2.32 21.71 -17.71
C LEU A 240 2.38 22.33 -16.30
N THR A 241 3.13 23.42 -16.14
CA THR A 241 3.19 24.16 -14.87
C THR A 241 1.84 24.77 -14.48
N GLU A 242 1.07 25.27 -15.45
CA GLU A 242 -0.29 25.78 -15.19
C GLU A 242 -1.21 24.68 -14.67
N ILE A 243 -1.16 23.49 -15.26
CA ILE A 243 -1.93 22.32 -14.80
C ILE A 243 -1.53 21.98 -13.36
N GLU A 244 -0.23 21.91 -13.04
CA GLU A 244 0.24 21.64 -11.67
C GLU A 244 -0.33 22.64 -10.65
N ARG A 245 -0.36 23.94 -10.99
CA ARG A 245 -0.96 24.98 -10.14
C ARG A 245 -2.48 24.85 -10.02
N MET A 246 -3.18 24.46 -11.09
CA MET A 246 -4.62 24.20 -11.04
C MET A 246 -4.95 23.04 -10.09
N LEU A 247 -4.18 21.93 -10.17
CA LEU A 247 -4.36 20.78 -9.28
C LEU A 247 -4.07 21.16 -7.82
N GLU A 248 -2.98 21.89 -7.57
CA GLU A 248 -2.64 22.39 -6.23
C GLU A 248 -3.74 23.29 -5.65
N LYS A 249 -4.20 24.27 -6.43
CA LYS A 249 -5.29 25.16 -6.03
C LYS A 249 -6.55 24.37 -5.68
N TYR A 250 -6.92 23.39 -6.51
CA TYR A 250 -8.05 22.53 -6.23
C TYR A 250 -7.90 21.79 -4.90
N LEU A 251 -6.71 21.26 -4.58
CA LEU A 251 -6.47 20.59 -3.29
C LEU A 251 -6.59 21.55 -2.10
N ASN A 252 -6.15 22.81 -2.23
CA ASN A 252 -6.34 23.83 -1.20
C ASN A 252 -7.84 24.13 -0.97
N ASP A 253 -8.60 24.28 -2.05
CA ASP A 253 -10.04 24.55 -1.94
C ASP A 253 -10.80 23.32 -1.40
N ALA A 254 -10.40 22.11 -1.78
CA ALA A 254 -10.95 20.88 -1.22
C ALA A 254 -10.60 20.71 0.27
N TYR A 255 -9.40 21.11 0.69
CA TYR A 255 -8.98 21.13 2.10
C TYR A 255 -9.86 22.08 2.92
N ALA A 256 -10.18 23.26 2.38
CA ALA A 256 -11.10 24.20 3.00
C ALA A 256 -12.49 23.59 3.27
N CYS A 257 -13.00 22.77 2.34
CA CYS A 257 -14.26 22.06 2.51
C CYS A 257 -14.25 20.99 3.61
N LEU A 258 -13.08 20.59 4.13
CA LEU A 258 -12.99 19.66 5.26
C LEU A 258 -13.26 20.35 6.60
N ALA A 259 -13.27 21.69 6.64
CA ALA A 259 -13.61 22.44 7.85
C ALA A 259 -15.01 22.06 8.34
N GLY A 260 -15.12 21.67 9.61
CA GLY A 260 -16.37 21.20 10.22
C GLY A 260 -16.78 19.77 9.82
N GLN A 261 -16.05 19.09 8.94
CA GLN A 261 -16.27 17.68 8.56
C GLN A 261 -15.31 16.72 9.27
N VAL A 262 -14.20 17.24 9.80
CA VAL A 262 -13.19 16.49 10.54
C VAL A 262 -13.31 16.77 12.04
N SER A 263 -12.96 15.77 12.84
CA SER A 263 -13.01 15.80 14.30
C SER A 263 -11.62 15.69 14.95
N LEU A 264 -10.61 15.20 14.21
CA LEU A 264 -9.29 14.90 14.76
C LEU A 264 -8.31 16.07 14.77
N ILE A 265 -8.51 17.03 13.89
CA ILE A 265 -7.67 18.22 13.73
C ILE A 265 -8.53 19.44 13.43
N GLU A 266 -8.02 20.62 13.75
CA GLU A 266 -8.58 21.88 13.27
C GLU A 266 -8.02 22.21 11.88
N ILE A 267 -8.92 22.53 10.94
CA ILE A 267 -8.59 22.95 9.58
C ILE A 267 -8.32 24.45 9.59
N ASP A 268 -7.12 24.85 9.18
CA ASP A 268 -6.75 26.25 8.99
C ASP A 268 -6.34 26.47 7.53
N LEU A 269 -6.95 27.45 6.85
CA LEU A 269 -6.63 27.77 5.45
C LEU A 269 -5.19 28.28 5.26
N ALA A 270 -4.53 28.71 6.34
CA ALA A 270 -3.12 29.06 6.34
C ALA A 270 -2.19 27.84 6.50
N ASP A 271 -2.72 26.62 6.68
CA ASP A 271 -1.92 25.42 6.83
C ASP A 271 -1.08 25.15 5.57
N THR A 272 0.23 25.12 5.76
CA THR A 272 1.15 24.57 4.76
C THR A 272 1.15 23.05 4.79
N PRO A 273 1.66 22.36 3.74
CA PRO A 273 1.86 20.91 3.78
C PRO A 273 2.62 20.41 5.00
N ALA A 274 3.63 21.17 5.46
CA ALA A 274 4.38 20.84 6.67
C ALA A 274 3.51 20.95 7.92
N LYS A 275 2.70 22.00 8.04
CA LYS A 275 1.83 22.21 9.20
C LYS A 275 0.73 21.18 9.29
N LEU A 276 0.12 20.80 8.16
CA LEU A 276 -0.87 19.72 8.13
C LEU A 276 -0.25 18.38 8.56
N LYS A 277 0.96 18.06 8.08
CA LYS A 277 1.69 16.84 8.50
C LYS A 277 2.01 16.84 9.99
N GLU A 278 2.36 18.00 10.57
CA GLU A 278 2.56 18.17 12.01
C GLU A 278 1.27 17.89 12.79
N LYS A 279 0.15 18.53 12.43
CA LYS A 279 -1.17 18.33 13.06
C LYS A 279 -1.57 16.84 13.04
N ILE A 280 -1.44 16.18 11.91
CA ILE A 280 -1.78 14.75 11.76
C ILE A 280 -0.83 13.84 12.53
N SER A 281 0.45 14.20 12.64
CA SER A 281 1.42 13.42 13.42
C SER A 281 1.15 13.51 14.92
N ALA A 282 0.53 14.60 15.38
CA ALA A 282 0.10 14.79 16.76
C ALA A 282 -1.18 14.02 17.12
N VAL A 283 -1.96 13.58 16.13
CA VAL A 283 -3.16 12.74 16.38
C VAL A 283 -2.73 11.43 17.04
N ALA A 284 -3.28 11.19 18.23
CA ALA A 284 -3.07 9.95 18.97
C ALA A 284 -3.58 8.76 18.14
N VAL A 285 -2.75 7.73 18.02
CA VAL A 285 -3.09 6.47 17.35
C VAL A 285 -2.77 5.36 18.31
N ASP A 286 -3.69 4.42 18.47
CA ASP A 286 -3.45 3.22 19.27
C ASP A 286 -2.19 2.51 18.74
N PRO A 287 -1.17 2.27 19.58
CA PRO A 287 0.05 1.59 19.17
C PRO A 287 -0.19 0.22 18.52
N ARG A 288 -1.28 -0.48 18.88
CA ARG A 288 -1.68 -1.75 18.24
C ARG A 288 -1.99 -1.55 16.76
N GLU A 289 -2.65 -0.45 16.40
CA GLU A 289 -2.96 -0.15 15.01
C GLU A 289 -1.70 0.06 14.18
N ARG A 290 -0.73 0.80 14.75
CA ARG A 290 0.58 1.03 14.11
C ARG A 290 1.37 -0.27 13.94
N PHE A 291 1.33 -1.14 14.94
CA PHE A 291 1.96 -2.46 14.87
C PHE A 291 1.39 -3.29 13.72
N PHE A 292 0.06 -3.42 13.67
CA PHE A 292 -0.60 -4.28 12.68
C PHE A 292 -0.48 -3.75 11.25
N GLU A 293 -0.38 -2.43 11.07
CA GLU A 293 -0.13 -1.85 9.74
C GLU A 293 1.14 -2.45 9.14
N GLY A 294 2.29 -2.40 9.84
CA GLY A 294 3.55 -2.97 9.35
C GLY A 294 3.54 -4.50 9.28
N ALA A 295 3.01 -5.17 10.30
CA ALA A 295 3.07 -6.64 10.41
C ALA A 295 2.41 -7.35 9.22
N LYS A 296 1.26 -6.86 8.76
CA LYS A 296 0.50 -7.48 7.65
C LYS A 296 1.18 -7.37 6.29
N PHE A 297 1.98 -6.32 6.07
CA PHE A 297 2.80 -6.19 4.85
C PHE A 297 4.04 -7.11 4.86
N SER A 298 4.48 -7.58 6.03
CA SER A 298 5.69 -8.40 6.15
C SER A 298 5.55 -9.81 5.58
N ARG A 299 4.33 -10.39 5.60
CA ARG A 299 4.06 -11.80 5.29
C ARG A 299 4.66 -12.24 3.97
N PHE A 300 4.52 -11.43 2.92
CA PHE A 300 5.00 -11.75 1.57
C PHE A 300 6.31 -11.08 1.17
N MET A 301 6.99 -10.42 2.12
CA MET A 301 8.21 -9.67 1.83
C MET A 301 9.35 -10.58 1.36
N LYS A 302 9.52 -11.77 1.96
CA LYS A 302 10.51 -12.75 1.49
C LYS A 302 10.30 -13.13 0.02
N GLY A 303 9.08 -13.52 -0.35
CA GLY A 303 8.73 -13.80 -1.76
C GLY A 303 8.99 -12.61 -2.68
N ARG A 304 8.72 -11.38 -2.21
CA ARG A 304 8.95 -10.15 -2.97
C ARG A 304 10.42 -9.90 -3.25
N LEU A 305 11.27 -10.01 -2.22
CA LEU A 305 12.71 -9.86 -2.37
C LEU A 305 13.32 -10.93 -3.27
N LEU A 306 12.85 -12.19 -3.16
CA LEU A 306 13.28 -13.26 -4.05
C LEU A 306 12.89 -12.98 -5.50
N PHE A 307 11.66 -12.53 -5.75
CA PHE A 307 11.22 -12.13 -7.09
C PHE A 307 12.10 -11.01 -7.66
N TYR A 308 12.37 -9.94 -6.91
CA TYR A 308 13.23 -8.86 -7.37
C TYR A 308 14.68 -9.29 -7.61
N ALA A 309 15.16 -10.30 -6.88
CA ALA A 309 16.49 -10.86 -7.06
C ALA A 309 16.60 -11.81 -8.28
N GLU A 310 15.51 -12.06 -9.02
CA GLU A 310 15.55 -12.91 -10.20
C GLU A 310 16.10 -12.19 -11.43
N GLU A 311 16.69 -12.96 -12.33
CA GLU A 311 17.10 -12.48 -13.64
C GLU A 311 15.94 -12.62 -14.63
N ILE A 312 15.25 -11.50 -14.87
CA ILE A 312 14.18 -11.36 -15.86
C ILE A 312 14.59 -10.22 -16.79
N LEU A 313 14.88 -10.56 -18.06
CA LEU A 313 15.55 -9.67 -19.02
C LEU A 313 14.87 -8.31 -19.21
N TRP A 314 13.54 -8.26 -19.12
CA TRP A 314 12.72 -7.08 -19.39
C TRP A 314 12.14 -6.42 -18.14
N PHE A 315 12.57 -6.85 -16.94
CA PHE A 315 12.03 -6.34 -15.68
C PHE A 315 13.12 -5.62 -14.89
N GLU A 316 12.93 -4.31 -14.70
CA GLU A 316 13.80 -3.47 -13.89
C GLU A 316 13.41 -3.59 -12.42
N ALA A 317 14.38 -3.98 -11.58
CA ALA A 317 14.17 -4.25 -10.17
C ALA A 317 15.11 -3.46 -9.25
N ALA A 318 16.17 -2.82 -9.76
CA ALA A 318 17.18 -2.20 -8.93
C ALA A 318 16.59 -1.08 -8.07
N TRP A 319 15.78 -0.21 -8.68
CA TRP A 319 15.08 0.86 -7.94
C TRP A 319 14.09 0.29 -6.92
N LEU A 320 13.30 -0.73 -7.30
CA LEU A 320 12.35 -1.40 -6.41
C LEU A 320 13.05 -2.00 -5.18
N ILE A 321 14.18 -2.67 -5.38
CA ILE A 321 15.00 -3.23 -4.30
C ILE A 321 15.51 -2.12 -3.39
N ARG A 322 16.11 -1.06 -3.94
CA ARG A 322 16.63 0.05 -3.13
C ARG A 322 15.53 0.71 -2.30
N ASN A 323 14.37 0.93 -2.91
CA ASN A 323 13.21 1.50 -2.22
C ASN A 323 12.72 0.59 -1.08
N GLU A 324 12.65 -0.72 -1.30
CA GLU A 324 12.26 -1.68 -0.25
C GLU A 324 13.30 -1.76 0.87
N LEU A 325 14.58 -1.96 0.54
CA LEU A 325 15.65 -2.09 1.52
C LEU A 325 15.84 -0.81 2.35
N GLY A 326 15.63 0.37 1.75
CA GLY A 326 15.71 1.66 2.45
C GLY A 326 14.69 1.83 3.57
N ARG A 327 13.59 1.06 3.57
CA ARG A 327 12.51 1.14 4.57
C ARG A 327 12.30 -0.14 5.38
N ILE A 328 12.89 -1.27 4.97
CA ILE A 328 12.55 -2.61 5.48
C ILE A 328 12.81 -2.77 6.99
N VAL A 329 13.92 -2.22 7.48
CA VAL A 329 14.28 -2.27 8.91
C VAL A 329 13.34 -1.41 9.73
N ASN A 330 13.03 -0.20 9.27
CA ASN A 330 12.08 0.66 9.96
C ASN A 330 10.71 -0.02 10.06
N ASN A 331 10.22 -0.58 8.95
CA ASN A 331 8.86 -1.09 8.84
C ASN A 331 8.65 -2.43 9.56
N PHE A 332 9.68 -3.28 9.66
CA PHE A 332 9.53 -4.65 10.18
C PHE A 332 10.35 -4.96 11.44
N TYR A 333 11.20 -4.03 11.88
CA TYR A 333 11.97 -4.17 13.12
C TYR A 333 11.75 -2.99 14.06
N THR A 334 12.16 -1.78 13.67
CA THR A 334 12.14 -0.60 14.55
C THR A 334 10.73 -0.23 14.99
N LEU A 335 9.86 0.11 14.05
CA LEU A 335 8.50 0.58 14.37
C LEU A 335 7.66 -0.50 15.06
N PRO A 336 7.66 -1.78 14.62
CA PRO A 336 6.91 -2.83 15.33
C PRO A 336 7.39 -3.06 16.76
N LEU A 337 8.71 -3.10 17.03
CA LEU A 337 9.22 -3.31 18.39
C LEU A 337 8.92 -2.13 19.30
N GLU A 338 9.10 -0.89 18.81
CA GLU A 338 8.79 0.32 19.58
C GLU A 338 7.29 0.42 19.90
N THR A 339 6.43 0.13 18.93
CA THR A 339 4.97 0.19 19.11
C THR A 339 4.45 -0.95 19.98
N PHE A 340 4.99 -2.16 19.84
CA PHE A 340 4.70 -3.28 20.74
C PHE A 340 5.12 -2.95 22.17
N ALA A 341 6.35 -2.44 22.37
CA ALA A 341 6.85 -2.08 23.69
C ALA A 341 5.99 -0.99 24.35
N LEU A 342 5.57 0.02 23.58
CA LEU A 342 4.65 1.04 24.07
C LEU A 342 3.30 0.45 24.47
N ALA A 343 2.74 -0.46 23.66
CA ALA A 343 1.47 -1.11 23.96
C ALA A 343 1.55 -2.04 25.19
N ARG A 344 2.67 -2.76 25.34
CA ARG A 344 2.84 -3.81 26.35
C ARG A 344 3.36 -3.29 27.68
N PHE A 345 4.32 -2.38 27.63
CA PHE A 345 5.06 -1.88 28.80
C PHE A 345 4.71 -0.43 29.15
N GLY A 346 3.99 0.30 28.29
CA GLY A 346 3.68 1.72 28.49
C GLY A 346 4.87 2.66 28.30
N GLU A 347 6.00 2.14 27.78
CA GLU A 347 7.26 2.88 27.65
C GLU A 347 7.69 2.95 26.18
N LYS A 348 8.21 4.11 25.77
CA LYS A 348 8.98 4.24 24.52
C LYS A 348 10.42 3.83 24.81
N ILE A 349 10.79 2.62 24.41
CA ILE A 349 12.15 2.10 24.55
C ILE A 349 12.76 1.79 23.18
N PRO A 350 14.10 1.90 23.03
CA PRO A 350 14.78 1.54 21.79
C PRO A 350 14.49 0.09 21.38
N PRO A 351 14.45 -0.22 20.07
CA PRO A 351 14.06 -1.54 19.58
C PRO A 351 14.96 -2.67 20.09
N GLU A 352 16.25 -2.43 20.25
CA GLU A 352 17.19 -3.41 20.80
C GLU A 352 16.89 -3.75 22.27
N THR A 353 16.57 -2.74 23.08
CA THR A 353 16.16 -2.92 24.47
C THR A 353 14.83 -3.64 24.57
N ALA A 354 13.88 -3.32 23.68
CA ALA A 354 12.62 -4.06 23.58
C ALA A 354 12.88 -5.54 23.26
N LEU A 355 13.71 -5.83 22.26
CA LEU A 355 14.02 -7.19 21.84
C LEU A 355 14.66 -8.03 22.97
N GLU A 356 15.57 -7.45 23.74
CA GLU A 356 16.17 -8.13 24.90
C GLU A 356 15.17 -8.36 26.04
N ARG A 357 14.25 -7.42 26.31
CA ARG A 357 13.18 -7.64 27.30
C ARG A 357 12.23 -8.77 26.90
N LEU A 358 12.00 -8.95 25.59
CA LEU A 358 11.12 -9.99 25.06
C LEU A 358 11.78 -11.37 25.00
N ARG A 359 13.11 -11.42 25.07
CA ARG A 359 13.91 -12.63 24.88
C ARG A 359 13.71 -13.64 26.00
N GLY A 360 13.34 -14.86 25.66
CA GLY A 360 13.14 -15.97 26.59
C GLY A 360 11.79 -15.95 27.33
N ASP A 361 11.05 -14.85 27.25
CA ASP A 361 9.67 -14.73 27.76
C ASP A 361 8.65 -14.91 26.62
N ILE A 362 8.58 -13.92 25.72
CA ILE A 362 7.64 -13.94 24.58
C ILE A 362 8.32 -14.48 23.32
N LEU A 363 9.58 -14.10 23.09
CA LEU A 363 10.32 -14.45 21.88
C LEU A 363 11.42 -15.47 22.19
N PRO A 364 11.51 -16.57 21.42
CA PRO A 364 12.62 -17.50 21.50
C PRO A 364 13.99 -16.82 21.26
N PRO A 365 15.07 -17.23 21.94
CA PRO A 365 16.39 -16.62 21.79
C PRO A 365 16.95 -16.62 20.36
N ASP A 366 16.64 -17.66 19.58
CA ASP A 366 17.03 -17.82 18.18
C ASP A 366 16.28 -16.86 17.26
N VAL A 367 15.00 -16.57 17.54
CA VAL A 367 14.22 -15.54 16.84
C VAL A 367 14.83 -14.15 17.06
N CYS A 368 15.21 -13.82 18.31
CA CYS A 368 15.87 -12.55 18.60
C CYS A 368 17.22 -12.41 17.87
N GLU A 369 18.06 -13.44 17.87
CA GLU A 369 19.34 -13.39 17.12
C GLU A 369 19.11 -13.31 15.61
N GLY A 370 18.11 -14.02 15.09
CA GLY A 370 17.71 -13.95 13.69
C GLY A 370 17.25 -12.54 13.28
N ALA A 371 16.45 -11.86 14.11
CA ALA A 371 16.03 -10.49 13.87
C ALA A 371 17.23 -9.51 13.83
N ARG A 372 18.21 -9.67 14.73
CA ARG A 372 19.46 -8.89 14.67
C ARG A 372 20.27 -9.16 13.41
N LYS A 373 20.38 -10.44 13.02
CA LYS A 373 21.06 -10.83 11.77
C LYS A 373 20.39 -10.15 10.58
N PHE A 374 19.06 -10.15 10.52
CA PHE A 374 18.31 -9.41 9.52
C PHE A 374 18.66 -7.92 9.49
N VAL A 375 18.65 -7.23 10.63
CA VAL A 375 19.00 -5.80 10.70
C VAL A 375 20.41 -5.55 10.16
N ARG A 376 21.40 -6.34 10.61
CA ARG A 376 22.78 -6.23 10.12
C ARG A 376 22.88 -6.47 8.61
N THR A 377 22.17 -7.45 8.08
CA THR A 377 22.18 -7.78 6.64
C THR A 377 21.47 -6.70 5.81
N ALA A 378 20.33 -6.18 6.27
CA ALA A 378 19.54 -5.20 5.55
C ALA A 378 20.12 -3.78 5.57
N GLN A 379 20.92 -3.44 6.60
CA GLN A 379 21.62 -2.15 6.70
C GLN A 379 23.03 -2.17 6.09
N ALA A 380 23.50 -3.33 5.64
CA ALA A 380 24.78 -3.41 4.96
C ALA A 380 24.77 -2.50 3.72
N PRO A 381 25.88 -1.79 3.43
CA PRO A 381 25.99 -1.01 2.20
C PRO A 381 25.63 -1.86 0.97
N CYS A 382 24.90 -1.26 0.04
CA CYS A 382 24.52 -1.87 -1.23
C CYS A 382 25.14 -1.02 -2.33
N GLU A 383 26.22 -1.51 -2.93
CA GLU A 383 26.84 -0.83 -4.06
C GLU A 383 25.96 -0.96 -5.32
N PRO A 384 26.01 0.01 -6.26
CA PRO A 384 25.29 -0.10 -7.52
C PRO A 384 25.65 -1.39 -8.28
N GLY A 385 24.65 -2.17 -8.68
CA GLY A 385 24.82 -3.47 -9.32
C GLY A 385 24.74 -4.66 -8.36
N GLU A 386 24.79 -4.44 -7.04
CA GLU A 386 24.67 -5.50 -6.03
C GLU A 386 23.24 -5.71 -5.52
N GLU A 387 22.27 -4.91 -5.98
CA GLU A 387 20.91 -4.86 -5.42
C GLU A 387 20.28 -6.24 -5.31
N LYS A 388 20.33 -7.03 -6.39
CA LYS A 388 19.74 -8.38 -6.44
C LYS A 388 20.41 -9.34 -5.45
N ALA A 389 21.74 -9.27 -5.31
CA ALA A 389 22.48 -10.09 -4.38
C ALA A 389 22.15 -9.72 -2.92
N VAL A 390 22.04 -8.43 -2.61
CA VAL A 390 21.61 -7.95 -1.30
C VAL A 390 20.17 -8.39 -1.01
N ALA A 391 19.23 -8.20 -1.95
CA ALA A 391 17.84 -8.63 -1.79
C ALA A 391 17.73 -10.12 -1.46
N ARG A 392 18.51 -10.98 -2.15
CA ARG A 392 18.56 -12.42 -1.87
C ARG A 392 19.09 -12.72 -0.47
N ARG A 393 20.20 -12.09 -0.05
CA ARG A 393 20.76 -12.26 1.30
C ARG A 393 19.78 -11.83 2.40
N VAL A 394 19.06 -10.72 2.19
CA VAL A 394 18.04 -10.25 3.14
C VAL A 394 16.86 -11.23 3.19
N ALA A 395 16.41 -11.75 2.06
CA ALA A 395 15.34 -12.75 2.01
C ALA A 395 15.68 -14.05 2.75
N GLU A 396 16.94 -14.49 2.68
CA GLU A 396 17.45 -15.69 3.37
C GLU A 396 17.39 -15.59 4.90
N VAL A 397 17.43 -14.37 5.44
CA VAL A 397 17.42 -14.13 6.90
C VAL A 397 16.11 -13.49 7.38
N PHE A 398 15.07 -13.46 6.55
CA PHE A 398 13.82 -12.78 6.86
C PHE A 398 12.86 -13.57 7.77
N ASP A 399 12.91 -14.92 7.74
CA ASP A 399 11.93 -15.75 8.45
C ASP A 399 11.84 -15.45 9.96
N PRO A 400 12.95 -15.25 10.71
CA PRO A 400 12.87 -14.86 12.13
C PRO A 400 12.11 -13.55 12.37
N VAL A 401 12.18 -12.59 11.44
CA VAL A 401 11.41 -11.33 11.54
C VAL A 401 9.92 -11.59 11.39
N LEU A 402 9.53 -12.44 10.44
CA LEU A 402 8.15 -12.85 10.28
C LEU A 402 7.64 -13.57 11.54
N VAL A 403 8.44 -14.48 12.10
CA VAL A 403 8.11 -15.17 13.35
C VAL A 403 7.93 -14.21 14.51
N MET A 404 8.85 -13.25 14.66
CA MET A 404 8.72 -12.19 15.65
C MET A 404 7.40 -11.42 15.49
N LEU A 405 7.09 -10.93 14.29
CA LEU A 405 5.89 -10.12 14.04
C LEU A 405 4.59 -10.88 14.28
N GLU A 406 4.48 -12.13 13.83
CA GLU A 406 3.28 -12.94 14.07
C GLU A 406 3.13 -13.31 15.55
N THR A 407 4.22 -13.60 16.27
CA THR A 407 4.21 -13.91 17.71
C THR A 407 3.76 -12.69 18.53
N LEU A 408 4.35 -11.53 18.24
CA LEU A 408 4.00 -10.27 18.91
C LEU A 408 2.55 -9.85 18.57
N GLY A 409 2.11 -10.02 17.32
CA GLY A 409 0.72 -9.76 16.94
C GLY A 409 -0.28 -10.65 17.68
N ALA A 410 0.02 -11.94 17.79
CA ALA A 410 -0.80 -12.88 18.56
C ALA A 410 -0.82 -12.54 20.05
N GLU A 411 0.28 -12.02 20.61
CA GLU A 411 0.32 -11.54 21.99
C GLU A 411 -0.55 -10.30 22.19
N LEU A 412 -0.45 -9.28 21.32
CA LEU A 412 -1.30 -8.08 21.39
C LEU A 412 -2.80 -8.39 21.28
N ASN A 413 -3.16 -9.43 20.52
CA ASN A 413 -4.54 -9.87 20.39
C ASN A 413 -5.06 -10.60 21.64
N ARG A 414 -4.17 -11.24 22.41
CA ARG A 414 -4.49 -11.92 23.68
C ARG A 414 -4.52 -10.96 24.86
N SER A 415 -3.68 -9.94 24.87
CA SER A 415 -3.69 -8.94 25.93
C SER A 415 -4.97 -8.10 25.82
N ASN A 416 -5.88 -8.25 26.79
CA ASN A 416 -6.99 -7.32 26.97
C ASN A 416 -6.47 -5.88 26.91
N PRO A 417 -7.27 -4.91 26.42
CA PRO A 417 -6.92 -3.52 26.66
C PRO A 417 -6.83 -3.35 28.18
N ALA A 418 -5.63 -3.15 28.70
CA ALA A 418 -5.50 -2.48 29.97
C ALA A 418 -6.07 -1.09 29.71
N GLY A 419 -7.33 -0.90 30.07
CA GLY A 419 -8.02 0.37 29.92
C GLY A 419 -7.28 1.46 30.70
N PRO A 420 -7.44 2.71 30.28
CA PRO A 420 -8.08 3.70 31.11
C PRO A 420 -9.60 3.50 31.12
#